data_AF-A0A1F6KHT9-F1
#
_entry.id   AF-A0A1F6KHT9-F1
#
_cell.length_a   1.000
_cell.length_b   1.000
_cell.length_c   1.000
_cell.angle_alpha   90.00
_cell.angle_beta   90.00
_cell.angle_gamma   90.00
#
_symmetry.space_group_name_H-M   'P 1'
#
loop_
_entity.id
_entity.type
_entity.pdbx_description
1 polymer ?
#
loop_
_entity_poly.entity_id
_entity_poly.type
_entity_poly.pdbx_seq_one_letter_code
_entity_poly.pdbx_strand_id
1 'polypeptide(L)'
;MNIIKRLILRIWRLLRISFFLIPSLILYFVGVHYFSSELTGQIFSANKYTFIVSSIGLAAAFSAICFQAATSVKVKQKKDVFARAGGRFVHASLLFAYGGILKFFSDNLGDYRISPIFLSNLLKVFVSSFGSIFFLYGIIYVSIALGILNKLLFSEKDALLD
;
A
#
# COMPACT_ATOMS: atom_id res chain seq x y z
N MET A 1 38.83 11.88 -2.28
CA MET A 1 37.63 11.06 -2.57
C MET A 1 37.07 11.40 -3.95
N ASN A 2 37.16 10.46 -4.91
CA ASN A 2 36.93 10.68 -6.35
C ASN A 2 35.53 11.22 -6.68
N ILE A 3 35.46 12.17 -7.62
CA ILE A 3 34.22 12.83 -8.10
C ILE A 3 33.20 11.78 -8.60
N ILE A 4 33.68 10.74 -9.29
CA ILE A 4 32.88 9.62 -9.77
C ILE A 4 32.19 8.88 -8.60
N LYS A 5 32.90 8.66 -7.49
CA LYS A 5 32.36 7.99 -6.30
C LYS A 5 31.21 8.82 -5.70
N ARG A 6 31.33 10.15 -5.69
CA ARG A 6 30.27 11.08 -5.23
C ARG A 6 29.05 11.09 -6.17
N LEU A 7 29.27 11.03 -7.48
CA LEU A 7 28.18 11.00 -8.47
C LEU A 7 27.37 9.70 -8.36
N ILE A 8 28.05 8.55 -8.27
CA ILE A 8 27.43 7.24 -8.07
C ILE A 8 26.62 7.23 -6.77
N LEU A 9 27.16 7.76 -5.67
CA LEU A 9 26.45 7.88 -4.39
C LEU A 9 25.16 8.71 -4.50
N ARG A 10 25.16 9.82 -5.26
CA ARG A 10 23.96 10.65 -5.48
C ARG A 10 22.92 9.92 -6.32
N ILE A 11 23.32 9.31 -7.42
CA ILE A 11 22.40 8.55 -8.31
C ILE A 11 21.76 7.39 -7.54
N TRP A 12 22.55 6.70 -6.73
CA TRP A 12 22.06 5.58 -5.94
C TRP A 12 21.13 6.00 -4.80
N ARG A 13 21.34 7.19 -4.20
CA ARG A 13 20.36 7.80 -3.27
C ARG A 13 19.05 8.11 -3.98
N LEU A 14 19.09 8.72 -5.17
CA LEU A 14 17.89 9.04 -5.96
C LEU A 14 17.11 7.78 -6.34
N LEU A 15 17.76 6.77 -6.92
CA LEU A 15 17.14 5.49 -7.28
C LEU A 15 16.48 4.79 -6.09
N ARG A 16 17.10 4.86 -4.90
CA ARG A 16 16.49 4.29 -3.70
C ARG A 16 15.28 5.07 -3.23
N ILE A 17 15.35 6.40 -3.18
CA ILE A 17 14.19 7.24 -2.82
C ILE A 17 13.05 6.95 -3.78
N SER A 18 13.33 6.89 -5.08
CA SER A 18 12.37 6.49 -6.11
C SER A 18 11.79 5.10 -5.84
N PHE A 19 12.59 4.10 -5.47
CA PHE A 19 12.10 2.75 -5.18
C PHE A 19 11.11 2.67 -4.00
N PHE A 20 11.22 3.56 -3.00
CA PHE A 20 10.28 3.60 -1.86
C PHE A 20 9.10 4.56 -2.09
N LEU A 21 9.32 5.66 -2.83
CA LEU A 21 8.30 6.69 -3.08
C LEU A 21 7.35 6.28 -4.22
N ILE A 22 7.88 5.63 -5.28
CA ILE A 22 7.11 5.26 -6.48
C ILE A 22 6.01 4.25 -6.15
N PRO A 23 6.23 3.16 -5.39
CA PRO A 23 5.14 2.24 -5.01
C PRO A 23 4.06 2.93 -4.18
N SER A 24 4.44 3.88 -3.30
CA SER A 24 3.49 4.67 -2.51
C SER A 24 2.66 5.60 -3.39
N LEU A 25 3.30 6.28 -4.36
CA LEU A 25 2.64 7.13 -5.33
C LEU A 25 1.71 6.33 -6.25
N ILE A 26 2.15 5.16 -6.73
CA ILE A 26 1.31 4.26 -7.54
C ILE A 26 0.08 3.83 -6.74
N LEU A 27 0.26 3.35 -5.50
CA LEU A 27 -0.86 2.96 -4.64
C LEU A 27 -1.78 4.14 -4.31
N TYR A 28 -1.23 5.34 -4.14
CA TYR A 28 -2.00 6.56 -3.96
C TYR A 28 -2.82 6.91 -5.20
N PHE A 29 -2.22 6.93 -6.40
CA PHE A 29 -2.94 7.16 -7.64
C PHE A 29 -4.00 6.08 -7.90
N VAL A 30 -3.73 4.82 -7.56
CA VAL A 30 -4.71 3.73 -7.60
C VAL A 30 -5.87 3.99 -6.64
N GLY A 31 -5.59 4.42 -5.40
CA GLY A 31 -6.62 4.76 -4.42
C GLY A 31 -7.46 5.97 -4.83
N VAL A 32 -6.83 7.03 -5.34
CA VAL A 32 -7.51 8.22 -5.87
C VAL A 32 -8.36 7.86 -7.10
N HIS A 33 -7.83 7.03 -8.00
CA HIS A 33 -8.58 6.58 -9.17
C HIS A 33 -9.78 5.72 -8.76
N TYR A 34 -9.60 4.82 -7.80
CA TYR A 34 -10.67 3.99 -7.27
C TYR A 34 -11.80 4.83 -6.68
N PHE A 35 -11.44 5.83 -5.87
CA PHE A 35 -12.40 6.77 -5.28
C PHE A 35 -13.06 7.69 -6.32
N SER A 36 -12.30 8.18 -7.30
CA SER A 36 -12.80 9.04 -8.37
C SER A 36 -13.76 8.29 -9.31
N SER A 37 -13.48 7.02 -9.61
CA SER A 37 -14.37 6.18 -10.43
C SER A 37 -15.74 5.94 -9.77
N GLU A 38 -15.80 5.95 -8.44
CA GLU A 38 -17.06 5.88 -7.68
C GLU A 38 -17.85 7.18 -7.73
N LEU A 39 -17.17 8.32 -7.71
CA LEU A 39 -17.79 9.64 -7.74
C LEU A 39 -18.28 10.05 -9.13
N THR A 40 -17.57 9.66 -10.19
CA THR A 40 -17.83 10.11 -11.56
C THR A 40 -18.60 9.10 -12.41
N GLY A 41 -18.78 7.87 -11.93
CA GLY A 41 -19.46 6.80 -12.66
C GLY A 41 -18.71 6.36 -13.94
N GLN A 42 -17.51 6.89 -14.20
CA GLN A 42 -16.72 6.53 -15.37
C GLN A 42 -15.99 5.20 -15.14
N ILE A 43 -16.37 4.19 -15.93
CA ILE A 43 -15.73 2.89 -15.98
C ILE A 43 -14.48 3.01 -16.85
N PHE A 44 -13.34 3.35 -16.25
CA PHE A 44 -12.06 3.11 -16.93
C PHE A 44 -11.80 1.60 -16.98
N SER A 45 -11.44 1.10 -18.18
CA SER A 45 -11.47 -0.32 -18.58
C SER A 45 -10.48 -1.25 -17.88
N ALA A 46 -9.73 -0.78 -16.88
CA ALA A 46 -8.85 -1.62 -16.12
C ALA A 46 -9.66 -2.39 -15.06
N ASN A 47 -9.52 -3.71 -15.03
CA ASN A 47 -10.31 -4.58 -14.15
C ASN A 47 -10.06 -4.20 -12.68
N LYS A 48 -11.03 -3.51 -12.06
CA LYS A 48 -10.99 -2.97 -10.70
C LYS A 48 -10.52 -3.99 -9.65
N TYR A 49 -10.86 -5.26 -9.84
CA TYR A 49 -10.45 -6.34 -8.94
C TYR A 49 -8.97 -6.72 -9.07
N THR A 50 -8.37 -6.56 -10.25
CA THR A 50 -6.94 -6.80 -10.45
C THR A 50 -6.10 -5.85 -9.59
N PHE A 51 -6.50 -4.58 -9.46
CA PHE A 51 -5.79 -3.63 -8.60
C PHE A 51 -5.90 -3.97 -7.12
N ILE A 52 -7.06 -4.39 -6.67
CA ILE A 52 -7.30 -4.80 -5.29
C ILE A 52 -6.43 -6.03 -4.97
N VAL A 53 -6.49 -7.07 -5.80
CA VAL A 53 -5.70 -8.30 -5.62
C VAL A 53 -4.19 -8.00 -5.68
N SER A 54 -3.76 -7.15 -6.61
CA SER A 54 -2.36 -6.75 -6.71
C SER A 54 -1.89 -5.98 -5.47
N SER A 55 -2.73 -5.10 -4.91
CA SER A 55 -2.40 -4.34 -3.70
C SER A 55 -2.28 -5.25 -2.46
N ILE A 56 -3.18 -6.23 -2.33
CA ILE A 56 -3.12 -7.26 -1.29
C ILE A 56 -1.83 -8.07 -1.41
N GLY A 57 -1.55 -8.60 -2.61
CA GLY A 57 -0.38 -9.43 -2.88
C GLY A 57 0.94 -8.68 -2.68
N LEU A 58 1.00 -7.43 -3.14
CA LEU A 58 2.17 -6.58 -2.97
C LEU A 58 2.45 -6.31 -1.48
N ALA A 59 1.44 -5.91 -0.71
CA ALA A 59 1.58 -5.69 0.72
C ALA A 59 2.01 -6.97 1.46
N ALA A 60 1.41 -8.12 1.13
CA ALA A 60 1.79 -9.41 1.71
C ALA A 60 3.25 -9.78 1.38
N ALA A 61 3.68 -9.60 0.14
CA ALA A 61 5.05 -9.86 -0.29
C ALA A 61 6.06 -8.96 0.45
N PHE A 62 5.79 -7.65 0.56
CA PHE A 62 6.63 -6.75 1.34
C PHE A 62 6.67 -7.12 2.83
N SER A 63 5.55 -7.60 3.38
CA SER A 63 5.52 -8.11 4.75
C SER A 63 6.45 -9.30 4.93
N ALA A 64 6.38 -10.30 4.05
CA ALA A 64 7.23 -11.48 4.09
C ALA A 64 8.72 -11.11 3.98
N ILE A 65 9.06 -10.20 3.06
CA ILE A 65 10.43 -9.68 2.91
C ILE A 65 10.91 -9.03 4.20
N CYS A 66 10.07 -8.22 4.86
CA CYS A 66 10.43 -7.55 6.12
C CYS A 66 10.65 -8.55 7.26
N PHE A 67 9.79 -9.57 7.41
CA PHE A 67 9.98 -10.58 8.45
C PHE A 67 11.20 -11.46 8.20
N GLN A 68 11.48 -11.80 6.94
CA GLN A 68 12.71 -12.50 6.56
C GLN A 68 13.96 -11.65 6.84
N ALA A 69 13.90 -10.36 6.58
CA ALA A 69 14.98 -9.44 6.95
C ALA A 69 15.15 -9.37 8.48
N ALA A 70 14.06 -9.36 9.24
CA ALA A 70 14.10 -9.36 10.70
C ALA A 70 14.76 -10.62 11.28
N THR A 71 14.53 -11.81 10.69
CA THR A 71 15.17 -13.06 11.14
C THR A 71 16.64 -13.14 10.77
N SER A 72 17.05 -12.46 9.68
CA SER A 72 18.42 -12.48 9.17
C SER A 72 19.36 -11.48 9.87
N VAL A 73 18.82 -10.50 10.60
CA VAL A 73 19.61 -9.43 11.21
C VAL A 73 19.94 -9.74 12.69
N LYS A 74 21.23 -9.70 13.03
CA LYS A 74 21.73 -9.96 14.40
C LYS A 74 21.46 -8.82 15.39
N VAL A 75 21.37 -7.58 14.91
CA VAL A 75 21.18 -6.41 15.77
C VAL A 75 19.71 -6.31 16.17
N LYS A 76 19.43 -6.47 17.47
CA LYS A 76 18.07 -6.46 18.03
C LYS A 76 17.25 -5.25 17.58
N GLN A 77 17.83 -4.04 17.65
CA GLN A 77 17.13 -2.82 17.26
C GLN A 77 16.68 -2.82 15.78
N LYS A 78 17.52 -3.32 14.88
CA LYS A 78 17.19 -3.42 13.44
C LYS A 78 16.12 -4.49 13.19
N LYS A 79 16.23 -5.63 13.89
CA LYS A 79 15.24 -6.70 13.85
C LYS A 79 13.86 -6.19 14.26
N ASP A 80 13.77 -5.41 15.33
CA ASP A 80 12.51 -4.83 15.80
C ASP A 80 11.92 -3.84 14.79
N VAL A 81 12.76 -3.07 14.11
CA VAL A 81 12.32 -2.13 13.06
C VAL A 81 11.78 -2.86 11.83
N PHE A 82 12.48 -3.89 11.35
CA PHE A 82 12.01 -4.72 10.25
C PHE A 82 10.71 -5.46 10.59
N ALA A 83 10.60 -6.03 11.79
CA ALA A 83 9.38 -6.69 12.25
C ALA A 83 8.20 -5.70 12.36
N ARG A 84 8.46 -4.47 12.84
CA ARG A 84 7.44 -3.41 12.91
C ARG A 84 6.96 -2.99 11.53
N ALA A 85 7.86 -2.83 10.56
CA ALA A 85 7.50 -2.54 9.17
C ALA A 85 6.71 -3.69 8.55
N GLY A 86 7.16 -4.94 8.74
CA GLY A 86 6.47 -6.14 8.28
C GLY A 86 5.05 -6.25 8.82
N GLY A 87 4.85 -5.98 10.11
CA GLY A 87 3.53 -5.94 10.74
C GLY A 87 2.62 -4.88 10.13
N ARG A 88 3.13 -3.70 9.80
CA ARG A 88 2.34 -2.64 9.13
C ARG A 88 1.91 -3.06 7.72
N PHE A 89 2.74 -3.78 6.98
CA PHE A 89 2.37 -4.36 5.69
C PHE A 89 1.31 -5.46 5.81
N VAL A 90 1.33 -6.29 6.86
CA VAL A 90 0.23 -7.24 7.15
C VAL A 90 -1.09 -6.48 7.32
N HIS A 91 -1.07 -5.44 8.16
CA HIS A 91 -2.27 -4.64 8.42
C HIS A 91 -2.79 -3.99 7.13
N ALA A 92 -1.89 -3.45 6.29
CA ALA A 92 -2.28 -2.91 5.00
C ALA A 92 -2.93 -3.97 4.09
N SER A 93 -2.35 -5.17 4.01
CA SER A 93 -2.89 -6.28 3.22
C SER A 93 -4.30 -6.67 3.67
N LEU A 94 -4.53 -6.76 4.98
CA LEU A 94 -5.86 -7.01 5.56
C LEU A 94 -6.85 -5.90 5.23
N LEU A 95 -6.44 -4.63 5.35
CA LEU A 95 -7.29 -3.48 5.02
C LEU A 95 -7.66 -3.46 3.53
N PHE A 96 -6.72 -3.78 2.63
CA PHE A 96 -7.02 -3.94 1.21
C PHE A 96 -7.97 -5.10 0.93
N ALA A 97 -7.83 -6.22 1.65
CA ALA A 97 -8.74 -7.36 1.54
C ALA A 97 -10.16 -7.00 2.00
N TYR A 98 -10.32 -6.35 3.16
CA TYR A 98 -11.62 -5.88 3.64
C TYR A 98 -12.25 -4.86 2.67
N GLY A 99 -11.46 -3.91 2.18
CA GLY A 99 -11.90 -2.95 1.17
C GLY A 99 -12.39 -3.64 -0.11
N GLY A 100 -11.68 -4.68 -0.54
CA GLY A 100 -12.03 -5.52 -1.69
C GLY A 100 -13.30 -6.32 -1.53
N ILE A 101 -13.47 -6.97 -0.37
CA ILE A 101 -14.66 -7.75 -0.03
C ILE A 101 -15.90 -6.82 -0.02
N LEU A 102 -15.83 -5.68 0.67
CA LEU A 102 -16.92 -4.72 0.72
C LEU A 102 -17.26 -4.19 -0.67
N LYS A 103 -16.25 -3.96 -1.51
CA LYS A 103 -16.49 -3.57 -2.90
C LYS A 103 -17.23 -4.63 -3.69
N PHE A 104 -16.78 -5.88 -3.59
CA PHE A 104 -17.43 -6.99 -4.26
C PHE A 104 -18.90 -7.11 -3.83
N PHE A 105 -19.19 -6.99 -2.52
CA PHE A 105 -20.57 -6.97 -2.05
C PHE A 105 -21.38 -5.79 -2.60
N SER A 106 -20.80 -4.58 -2.64
CA SER A 106 -21.45 -3.38 -3.20
C SER A 106 -21.76 -3.53 -4.69
N ASP A 107 -20.85 -4.11 -5.47
CA ASP A 107 -21.03 -4.31 -6.91
C ASP A 107 -22.10 -5.35 -7.26
N ASN A 108 -22.23 -6.41 -6.44
CA ASN A 108 -23.19 -7.49 -6.66
C ASN A 108 -24.52 -7.28 -5.90
N LEU A 109 -24.71 -6.13 -5.25
CA LEU A 109 -25.86 -5.87 -4.36
C LEU A 109 -27.21 -5.92 -5.09
N GLY A 110 -27.23 -5.60 -6.39
CA GLY A 110 -28.41 -5.69 -7.26
C GLY A 110 -28.86 -7.12 -7.55
N ASP A 111 -27.96 -8.10 -7.46
CA ASP A 111 -28.28 -9.51 -7.73
C ASP A 111 -29.02 -10.17 -6.55
N TYR A 112 -28.93 -9.59 -5.36
CA TYR A 112 -29.53 -10.13 -4.13
C TYR A 112 -31.02 -9.78 -3.94
N ARG A 113 -31.68 -9.14 -4.92
CA ARG A 113 -33.10 -8.69 -4.84
C ARG A 113 -33.43 -7.93 -3.54
N ILE A 114 -32.46 -7.19 -2.99
CA ILE A 114 -32.65 -6.47 -1.73
C ILE A 114 -33.43 -5.19 -2.04
N SER A 115 -34.75 -5.23 -1.83
CA SER A 115 -35.61 -4.06 -1.59
C SER A 115 -35.73 -3.03 -2.76
N PRO A 116 -36.53 -1.95 -2.66
CA PRO A 116 -36.73 -1.05 -3.80
C PRO A 116 -35.42 -0.38 -4.23
N ILE A 117 -35.32 -0.05 -5.54
CA ILE A 117 -34.13 0.50 -6.23
C ILE A 117 -33.39 1.57 -5.41
N PHE A 118 -34.16 2.45 -4.74
CA PHE A 118 -33.62 3.50 -3.88
C PHE A 118 -32.80 2.96 -2.69
N LEU A 119 -33.30 1.95 -1.98
CA LEU A 119 -32.63 1.37 -0.81
C LEU A 119 -31.40 0.55 -1.21
N SER A 120 -31.46 -0.16 -2.35
CA SER A 120 -30.29 -0.83 -2.95
C SER A 120 -29.18 0.17 -3.30
N ASN A 121 -29.52 1.31 -3.91
CA ASN A 121 -28.55 2.35 -4.25
C ASN A 121 -27.93 2.99 -3.00
N LEU A 122 -28.73 3.24 -1.96
CA LEU A 122 -28.24 3.82 -0.72
C LEU A 122 -27.29 2.86 0.00
N LEU A 123 -27.61 1.57 0.04
CA LEU A 123 -26.74 0.53 0.62
C LEU A 123 -25.45 0.38 -0.19
N LYS A 124 -25.53 0.44 -1.52
CA LYS A 124 -24.37 0.40 -2.41
C LYS A 124 -23.37 1.52 -2.11
N VAL A 125 -23.85 2.76 -2.00
CA VAL A 125 -23.02 3.94 -1.68
C VAL A 125 -22.39 3.80 -0.31
N PHE A 126 -23.17 3.36 0.69
CA PHE A 126 -22.67 3.19 2.06
C PHE A 126 -21.55 2.15 2.11
N VAL A 127 -21.79 0.93 1.60
CA VAL A 127 -20.80 -0.15 1.59
C VAL A 127 -19.56 0.21 0.77
N SER A 128 -19.72 0.89 -0.38
CA SER A 128 -18.60 1.34 -1.20
C SER A 128 -17.73 2.39 -0.50
N SER A 129 -18.35 3.28 0.28
CA SER A 129 -17.65 4.29 1.09
C SER A 129 -16.78 3.64 2.16
N PHE A 130 -17.30 2.66 2.90
CA PHE A 130 -16.49 1.90 3.87
C PHE A 130 -15.34 1.16 3.19
N GLY A 131 -15.59 0.52 2.04
CA GLY A 131 -14.54 -0.16 1.29
C GLY A 131 -13.40 0.79 0.89
N SER A 132 -13.75 2.01 0.46
CA SER A 132 -12.78 3.06 0.12
C SER A 132 -12.00 3.57 1.32
N ILE A 133 -12.66 3.74 2.48
CA ILE A 133 -12.01 4.13 3.74
C ILE A 133 -10.95 3.08 4.14
N PHE A 134 -11.31 1.79 4.12
CA PHE A 134 -10.35 0.72 4.42
C PHE A 134 -9.16 0.73 3.46
N PHE A 135 -9.43 0.95 2.16
CA PHE A 135 -8.36 1.04 1.16
C PHE A 135 -7.41 2.20 1.43
N LEU A 136 -7.95 3.39 1.76
CA LEU A 136 -7.15 4.56 2.13
C LEU A 136 -6.30 4.30 3.38
N TYR A 137 -6.87 3.69 4.42
CA TYR A 137 -6.10 3.28 5.60
C TYR A 137 -4.99 2.28 5.24
N GLY A 138 -5.24 1.34 4.32
CA GLY A 138 -4.21 0.43 3.81
C GLY A 138 -3.02 1.19 3.22
N ILE A 139 -3.27 2.22 2.40
CA ILE A 139 -2.24 3.08 1.82
C ILE A 139 -1.45 3.83 2.91
N ILE A 140 -2.12 4.35 3.95
CA ILE A 140 -1.47 5.01 5.08
C ILE A 140 -0.51 4.04 5.78
N TYR A 141 -0.93 2.81 6.03
CA TYR A 141 -0.10 1.79 6.67
C TYR A 141 1.13 1.42 5.83
N VAL A 142 0.97 1.27 4.52
CA VAL A 142 2.09 1.08 3.58
C VAL A 142 3.06 2.25 3.66
N SER A 143 2.55 3.49 3.64
CA SER A 143 3.36 4.70 3.67
C SER A 143 4.18 4.80 4.96
N ILE A 144 3.58 4.48 6.10
CA ILE A 144 4.27 4.45 7.40
C ILE A 144 5.35 3.35 7.39
N ALA A 145 5.05 2.15 6.88
CA ALA A 145 6.01 1.04 6.82
C ALA A 145 7.23 1.42 5.96
N LEU A 146 7.00 2.01 4.80
CA LEU A 146 8.06 2.49 3.91
C LEU A 146 8.85 3.63 4.56
N GLY A 147 8.21 4.56 5.27
CA GLY A 147 8.89 5.61 6.03
C GLY A 147 9.81 5.08 7.12
N ILE A 148 9.38 4.02 7.83
CA ILE A 148 10.19 3.34 8.85
C ILE A 148 11.42 2.67 8.21
N LEU A 149 11.23 1.91 7.13
CA LEU A 149 12.32 1.25 6.41
C LEU A 149 13.29 2.26 5.80
N ASN A 150 12.77 3.36 5.25
CA ASN A 150 13.57 4.46 4.71
C ASN A 150 14.44 5.09 5.80
N LYS A 151 13.93 5.31 7.02
CA LYS A 151 14.79 5.80 8.11
C LYS A 151 15.90 4.81 8.46
N LEU A 152 15.58 3.52 8.55
CA LEU A 152 16.56 2.48 8.91
C LEU A 152 17.67 2.33 7.86
N LEU A 153 17.29 2.20 6.59
CA LEU A 153 18.23 1.92 5.49
C LEU A 153 19.12 3.11 5.13
N PHE A 154 18.74 4.32 5.53
CA PHE A 154 19.45 5.56 5.20
C PHE A 154 20.23 6.10 6.40
N SER A 155 19.75 5.93 7.64
CA SER A 155 20.49 6.31 8.85
C SER A 155 21.82 5.56 9.00
N GLU A 156 21.95 4.34 8.48
CA GLU A 156 23.17 3.55 8.59
C GLU A 156 24.26 3.88 7.56
N LYS A 157 23.87 4.40 6.39
CA LYS A 157 24.85 4.71 5.35
C LYS A 157 25.51 6.07 5.56
N ASP A 158 24.83 7.00 6.23
CA ASP A 158 25.41 8.29 6.57
C ASP A 158 26.51 8.12 7.64
N ALA A 159 26.34 7.19 8.58
CA ALA A 159 27.37 6.83 9.58
C ALA A 159 28.60 6.07 9.02
N LEU A 160 28.56 5.61 7.76
CA LEU A 160 29.68 4.93 7.07
C LEU A 160 30.36 5.82 6.02
N LEU A 161 29.88 7.06 5.84
CA LEU A 161 30.40 8.03 4.88
C LEU A 161 31.09 9.24 5.54
N ASP A 162 31.03 9.32 6.87
CA ASP A 162 31.86 10.17 7.73
C ASP A 162 33.08 9.37 8.24
#